data_AF-A0A5D3BG68-F1
#
_entry.id   AF-A0A5D3BG68-F1
#
_cell.length_a   1.000
_cell.length_b   1.000
_cell.length_c   1.000
_cell.angle_alpha   90.00
_cell.angle_beta   90.00
_cell.angle_gamma   90.00
#
_symmetry.space_group_name_H-M   'P 1'
#
loop_
_entity.id
_entity.type
_entity.pdbx_description
1 polymer ?
#
loop_
_entity_poly.entity_id
_entity_poly.type
_entity_poly.pdbx_seq_one_letter_code
_entity_poly.pdbx_strand_id
1 'polypeptide(L)'
;MLYLARNSYVSRTYLACISHVPNIVDGTFLKNKYRGQLIVTVCLDGNNQIYPLAFGVVDRETDDLVQWFLEKLKGAIGEVPNLGFVTDRKTCFSKGISLVFSFAFHGLCVQHLTQNLHDKYKNDTVATLFYNASRTYRESTFLEAWRHLLAFPNGSGKYLNDVGIARWSRVHCLGR
;
A
#
# COMPACT_ATOMS: atom_id res chain seq x y z
N MET A 1 21.06 4.04 4.98
CA MET A 1 21.49 4.78 3.76
C MET A 1 20.33 4.84 2.79
N LEU A 2 19.97 6.02 2.28
CA LEU A 2 18.91 6.18 1.27
C LEU A 2 19.55 6.33 -0.12
N TYR A 3 19.04 5.58 -1.08
CA TYR A 3 19.33 5.77 -2.48
C TYR A 3 18.05 6.18 -3.19
N LEU A 4 18.14 7.29 -3.89
CA LEU A 4 17.09 7.76 -4.78
C LEU A 4 17.46 7.33 -6.19
N ALA A 5 16.49 6.83 -6.97
CA ALA A 5 16.67 6.61 -8.40
C ALA A 5 16.73 7.97 -9.12
N ARG A 6 17.76 8.77 -8.85
CA ARG A 6 18.07 9.99 -9.57
C ARG A 6 18.78 9.60 -10.87
N ASN A 7 18.01 9.20 -11.87
CA ASN A 7 18.43 9.50 -13.24
C ASN A 7 18.04 10.96 -13.52
N SER A 8 18.91 11.66 -14.27
CA SER A 8 18.95 13.10 -14.52
C SER A 8 17.72 13.70 -15.23
N TYR A 9 16.59 12.99 -15.26
CA TYR A 9 15.37 13.32 -15.97
C TYR A 9 14.15 12.87 -15.15
N VAL A 10 13.91 13.47 -13.98
CA VAL A 10 12.54 13.49 -13.43
C VAL A 10 11.75 14.47 -14.31
N SER A 11 11.31 14.01 -15.48
CA SER A 11 10.54 14.84 -16.40
C SER A 11 9.18 15.18 -15.78
N ARG A 12 8.56 16.30 -16.15
CA ARG A 12 7.19 16.65 -15.71
C ARG A 12 6.16 15.53 -15.98
N THR A 13 6.39 14.72 -17.02
CA THR A 13 5.59 13.53 -17.34
C THR A 13 5.68 12.44 -16.27
N TYR A 14 6.81 12.34 -15.57
CA TYR A 14 7.04 11.34 -14.52
C TYR A 14 6.24 11.66 -13.25
N LEU A 15 6.26 12.93 -12.80
CA LEU A 15 5.47 13.40 -11.66
C LEU A 15 3.96 13.29 -11.93
N ALA A 16 3.53 13.46 -13.18
CA ALA A 16 2.13 13.25 -13.56
C ALA A 16 1.68 11.80 -13.34
N CYS A 17 2.54 10.80 -13.63
CA CYS A 17 2.21 9.38 -13.43
C CYS A 17 2.07 9.01 -11.93
N ILE A 18 2.89 9.61 -11.07
CA ILE A 18 2.86 9.41 -9.61
C ILE A 18 1.52 9.87 -8.99
N SER A 19 0.85 10.83 -9.62
CA SER A 19 -0.45 11.35 -9.15
C SER A 19 -1.66 10.48 -9.53
N HIS A 20 -1.51 9.54 -10.47
CA HIS A 20 -2.62 8.73 -11.00
C HIS A 20 -2.60 7.28 -10.51
N VAL A 21 -1.48 6.83 -9.95
CA VAL A 21 -1.32 5.48 -9.41
C VAL A 21 -0.72 5.57 -8.01
N PRO A 22 -1.29 4.86 -7.02
CA PRO A 22 -0.72 4.86 -5.69
C PRO A 22 0.69 4.25 -5.68
N ASN A 23 1.58 4.87 -4.92
CA ASN A 23 2.92 4.37 -4.65
C ASN A 23 2.83 3.19 -3.69
N ILE A 24 3.49 2.09 -4.03
CA ILE A 24 3.55 0.92 -3.18
C ILE A 24 4.80 1.05 -2.31
N VAL A 25 4.62 0.99 -0.99
CA VAL A 25 5.73 0.98 -0.03
C VAL A 25 5.70 -0.36 0.71
N ASP A 26 6.82 -1.07 0.67
CA ASP A 26 6.97 -2.34 1.34
C ASP A 26 8.38 -2.49 1.92
N GLY A 27 8.49 -3.28 2.99
CA GLY A 27 9.74 -3.57 3.65
C GLY A 27 10.05 -5.07 3.64
N THR A 28 11.28 -5.41 3.24
CA THR A 28 11.75 -6.80 3.21
C THR A 28 12.99 -7.00 4.06
N PHE A 29 13.13 -8.18 4.66
CA PHE A 29 14.31 -8.53 5.43
C PHE A 29 15.52 -8.77 4.51
N LEU A 30 16.66 -8.18 4.87
CA LEU A 30 17.93 -8.45 4.22
C LEU A 30 18.54 -9.75 4.77
N LYS A 31 18.99 -10.63 3.87
CA LYS A 31 19.64 -11.91 4.22
C LYS A 31 21.16 -11.81 4.45
N ASN A 32 21.71 -10.58 4.48
CA ASN A 32 23.15 -10.38 4.61
C ASN A 32 23.65 -10.56 6.06
N LYS A 33 24.97 -10.60 6.25
CA LYS A 33 25.63 -10.76 7.56
C LYS A 33 25.16 -9.74 8.61
N TYR A 34 24.85 -8.52 8.17
CA TYR A 34 24.55 -7.40 9.03
C TYR A 34 23.09 -7.38 9.49
N ARG A 35 22.22 -8.19 8.87
CA ARG A 35 20.76 -8.18 9.07
C ARG A 35 20.20 -6.76 8.85
N GLY A 36 18.88 -6.61 8.90
CA GLY A 36 18.22 -5.33 8.65
C GLY A 36 17.05 -5.46 7.69
N GLN A 37 16.46 -4.33 7.35
CA GLN A 37 15.30 -4.25 6.49
C GLN A 37 15.53 -3.22 5.38
N LEU A 38 15.08 -3.57 4.18
CA LEU A 38 15.06 -2.71 3.02
C LEU A 38 13.64 -2.22 2.84
N ILE A 39 13.44 -0.91 2.99
CA ILE A 39 12.19 -0.23 2.64
C ILE A 39 12.31 0.24 1.20
N VAL A 40 11.33 -0.08 0.36
CA VAL A 40 11.29 0.32 -1.05
C VAL A 40 9.97 0.99 -1.34
N THR A 41 10.04 2.15 -2.00
CA THR A 41 8.88 2.77 -2.64
C THR A 41 8.97 2.55 -4.14
N VAL A 42 7.93 1.98 -4.72
CA VAL A 42 7.77 1.82 -6.17
C VAL A 42 6.51 2.54 -6.65
N CYS A 43 6.51 2.97 -7.90
CA CYS A 43 5.33 3.47 -8.59
C CYS A 43 5.18 2.74 -9.93
N LEU A 44 4.05 2.99 -10.61
CA LEU A 44 3.91 2.62 -12.02
C LEU A 44 4.25 3.83 -12.88
N ASP A 45 5.02 3.61 -13.94
CA ASP A 45 5.23 4.62 -14.97
C ASP A 45 4.03 4.69 -15.94
N GLY A 46 4.10 5.61 -16.92
CA GLY A 46 3.05 5.76 -17.93
C GLY A 46 2.82 4.52 -18.82
N ASN A 47 3.71 3.53 -18.78
CA ASN A 47 3.60 2.26 -19.48
C ASN A 47 3.15 1.11 -18.56
N ASN A 48 2.66 1.41 -17.35
CA ASN A 48 2.31 0.44 -16.32
C ASN A 48 3.48 -0.47 -15.88
N GLN A 49 4.72 -0.04 -16.05
CA GLN A 49 5.90 -0.76 -15.58
C GLN A 49 6.24 -0.34 -14.16
N ILE A 50 6.74 -1.30 -13.36
CA ILE A 50 7.18 -1.04 -12.00
C ILE A 50 8.48 -0.22 -12.05
N TYR A 51 8.48 0.93 -11.41
CA TYR A 51 9.65 1.78 -11.28
C TYR A 51 9.98 2.04 -9.80
N PRO A 52 11.21 1.70 -9.34
CA PRO A 52 11.66 2.05 -8.00
C PRO A 52 11.92 3.55 -7.86
N LEU A 53 11.19 4.23 -6.97
CA LEU A 53 11.38 5.66 -6.67
C LEU A 53 12.54 5.87 -5.69
N ALA A 54 12.51 5.12 -4.59
CA ALA A 54 13.45 5.26 -3.50
C ALA A 54 13.61 3.94 -2.74
N PHE A 55 14.80 3.71 -2.19
CA PHE A 55 15.01 2.64 -1.23
C PHE A 55 15.89 3.07 -0.07
N GLY A 56 15.55 2.58 1.12
CA GLY A 56 16.24 2.86 2.38
C GLY A 56 16.63 1.57 3.08
N VAL A 57 17.89 1.45 3.47
CA VAL A 57 18.34 0.39 4.37
C VAL A 57 18.28 0.90 5.80
N VAL A 58 17.49 0.22 6.62
CA VAL A 58 17.24 0.51 8.04
C VAL A 58 17.45 -0.74 8.87
N ASP A 59 17.71 -0.59 10.17
CA ASP A 59 17.87 -1.74 11.06
C ASP A 59 16.53 -2.46 11.28
N ARG A 60 15.45 -1.67 11.45
CA ARG A 60 14.05 -2.12 11.62
C ARG A 60 13.06 -1.07 11.11
N GLU A 61 11.85 -1.49 10.80
CA GLU A 61 10.68 -0.66 10.50
C GLU A 61 10.07 -0.13 11.80
N THR A 62 10.76 0.82 12.42
CA THR A 62 10.21 1.60 13.54
C THR A 62 9.48 2.85 13.03
N ASP A 63 8.63 3.43 13.87
CA ASP A 63 7.92 4.68 13.56
C ASP A 63 8.90 5.78 13.10
N ASP A 64 10.00 5.98 13.83
CA ASP A 64 11.02 7.00 13.52
C ASP A 64 11.74 6.75 12.18
N LEU A 65 12.11 5.50 11.89
CA LEU A 65 12.87 5.14 10.70
C LEU A 65 11.99 5.19 9.44
N VAL A 66 10.72 4.81 9.56
CA VAL A 66 9.75 4.95 8.47
C VAL A 66 9.42 6.42 8.22
N GLN A 67 9.23 7.23 9.28
CA GLN A 67 9.04 8.67 9.14
C GLN A 67 10.24 9.31 8.42
N TRP A 68 11.47 9.03 8.87
CA TRP A 68 12.68 9.54 8.23
C TRP A 68 12.73 9.17 6.74
N PHE A 69 12.41 7.93 6.38
CA PHE A 69 12.38 7.49 4.99
C PHE A 69 11.35 8.29 4.17
N LEU A 70 10.14 8.47 4.69
CA LEU A 70 9.06 9.22 4.05
C LEU A 70 9.40 10.71 3.90
N GLU A 71 10.06 11.32 4.89
CA GLU A 71 10.53 12.71 4.81
C GLU A 71 11.55 12.89 3.68
N LYS A 72 12.47 11.92 3.53
CA LYS A 72 13.42 11.96 2.41
C LYS A 72 12.75 11.72 1.07
N LEU A 73 11.76 10.83 1.01
CA LEU A 73 10.95 10.63 -0.19
C LEU A 73 10.22 11.93 -0.56
N LYS A 74 9.57 12.60 0.40
CA LYS A 74 8.90 13.89 0.20
C LYS A 74 9.85 14.96 -0.32
N GLY A 75 11.05 15.06 0.25
CA GLY A 75 12.08 15.98 -0.24
C GLY A 75 12.54 15.68 -1.67
N ALA A 76 12.41 14.43 -2.15
CA ALA A 76 12.79 14.02 -3.49
C ALA A 76 11.69 14.25 -4.53
N ILE A 77 10.44 13.94 -4.19
CA ILE A 77 9.30 14.02 -5.14
C ILE A 77 8.53 15.34 -5.06
N GLY A 78 8.70 16.11 -3.97
CA GLY A 78 7.95 17.33 -3.70
C GLY A 78 6.51 17.08 -3.27
N GLU A 79 5.68 18.11 -3.33
CA GLU A 79 4.23 17.99 -3.14
C GLU A 79 3.57 17.54 -4.44
N VAL A 80 2.85 16.43 -4.40
CA VAL A 80 2.14 15.87 -5.55
C VAL A 80 0.65 15.82 -5.21
N PRO A 81 -0.23 16.48 -5.98
CA PRO A 81 -1.67 16.43 -5.73
C PRO A 81 -2.20 15.02 -5.96
N ASN A 82 -3.24 14.64 -5.21
CA ASN A 82 -3.89 13.33 -5.30
C ASN A 82 -2.95 12.13 -5.12
N LEU A 83 -1.86 12.32 -4.36
CA LEU A 83 -0.91 11.25 -4.09
C LEU A 83 -1.58 10.11 -3.31
N GLY A 84 -1.35 8.88 -3.74
CA GLY A 84 -1.77 7.69 -3.03
C GLY A 84 -0.58 6.87 -2.55
N PHE A 85 -0.75 6.19 -1.42
CA PHE A 85 0.14 5.16 -0.94
C PHE A 85 -0.65 3.87 -0.68
N VAL A 86 -0.05 2.74 -1.04
CA VAL A 86 -0.52 1.40 -0.64
C VAL A 86 0.61 0.73 0.12
N THR A 87 0.36 0.39 1.37
CA THR A 87 1.36 -0.28 2.22
C THR A 87 0.80 -1.58 2.78
N ASP A 88 1.65 -2.36 3.44
CA ASP A 88 1.18 -3.40 4.34
C ASP A 88 0.36 -2.80 5.52
N ARG A 89 -0.10 -3.66 6.43
CA ARG A 89 -0.90 -3.25 7.60
C ARG A 89 -0.04 -2.82 8.79
N LYS A 90 1.27 -2.60 8.64
CA LYS A 90 2.11 -2.16 9.76
C LYS A 90 1.77 -0.73 10.15
N THR A 91 1.70 -0.50 11.46
CA THR A 91 1.29 0.78 12.03
C THR A 91 2.27 1.90 11.75
N CYS A 92 3.57 1.60 11.63
CA CYS A 92 4.62 2.58 11.36
C CYS A 92 4.41 3.31 10.01
N PHE A 93 4.02 2.59 8.95
CA PHE A 93 3.69 3.22 7.67
C PHE A 93 2.45 4.09 7.74
N SER A 94 1.38 3.61 8.37
CA SER A 94 0.15 4.40 8.52
C SER A 94 0.40 5.70 9.30
N LYS A 95 1.18 5.65 10.37
CA LYS A 95 1.56 6.84 11.16
C LYS A 95 2.45 7.79 10.35
N GLY A 96 3.49 7.25 9.72
CA GLY A 96 4.43 8.04 8.93
C GLY A 96 3.78 8.74 7.74
N ILE A 97 2.88 8.06 7.02
CA ILE A 97 2.13 8.65 5.90
C ILE A 97 1.24 9.79 6.41
N SER A 98 0.45 9.57 7.47
CA SER A 98 -0.42 10.62 8.03
C SER A 98 0.36 11.85 8.52
N LEU A 99 1.60 11.66 8.98
CA LEU A 99 2.46 12.75 9.44
C LEU A 99 3.12 13.52 8.29
N VAL A 100 3.71 12.80 7.33
CA VAL A 100 4.55 13.39 6.27
C VAL A 100 3.73 13.80 5.04
N PHE A 101 2.72 12.99 4.70
CA PHE A 101 1.83 13.16 3.54
C PHE A 101 0.37 13.19 4.01
N SER A 102 0.02 14.16 4.86
CA SER A 102 -1.28 14.27 5.53
C SER A 102 -2.50 14.30 4.59
N PHE A 103 -2.33 14.73 3.35
CA PHE A 103 -3.38 14.77 2.32
C PHE A 103 -3.37 13.58 1.36
N ALA A 104 -2.37 12.69 1.47
CA ALA A 104 -2.29 11.53 0.60
C ALA A 104 -3.31 10.47 1.01
N PHE A 105 -3.90 9.82 0.02
CA PHE A 105 -4.72 8.64 0.26
C PHE A 105 -3.84 7.49 0.77
N HIS A 106 -4.30 6.76 1.79
CA HIS A 106 -3.61 5.58 2.31
C HIS A 106 -4.47 4.31 2.20
N GLY A 107 -4.17 3.53 1.17
CA GLY A 107 -4.70 2.20 0.95
C GLY A 107 -3.87 1.10 1.62
N LEU A 108 -4.49 -0.06 1.78
CA LEU A 108 -3.87 -1.27 2.29
C LEU A 108 -3.67 -2.26 1.16
N CYS A 109 -2.52 -2.92 1.17
CA CYS A 109 -2.16 -3.92 0.19
C CYS A 109 -3.11 -5.12 0.30
N VAL A 110 -3.87 -5.35 -0.78
CA VAL A 110 -4.80 -6.48 -0.90
C VAL A 110 -4.08 -7.81 -0.69
N GLN A 111 -2.88 -7.99 -1.26
CA GLN A 111 -2.12 -9.25 -1.12
C GLN A 111 -1.81 -9.55 0.36
N HIS A 112 -1.28 -8.56 1.09
CA HIS A 112 -1.02 -8.70 2.52
C HIS A 112 -2.31 -8.90 3.33
N LEU A 113 -3.40 -8.23 2.96
CA LEU A 113 -4.67 -8.39 3.65
C LEU A 113 -5.30 -9.78 3.40
N THR A 114 -5.18 -10.33 2.18
CA THR A 114 -5.55 -11.70 1.84
C THR A 114 -4.75 -12.71 2.66
N GLN A 115 -3.43 -12.55 2.74
CA GLN A 115 -2.57 -13.42 3.55
C GLN A 115 -2.95 -13.36 5.03
N ASN A 116 -3.20 -12.17 5.57
CA ASN A 116 -3.67 -12.00 6.95
C ASN A 116 -5.02 -12.69 7.21
N LEU A 117 -5.95 -12.67 6.24
CA LEU A 117 -7.22 -13.38 6.35
C LEU A 117 -7.01 -14.89 6.36
N HIS A 118 -6.20 -15.40 5.43
CA HIS A 118 -5.83 -16.81 5.37
C HIS A 118 -5.23 -17.24 6.71
N ASP A 119 -4.27 -16.49 7.24
CA ASP A 119 -3.56 -16.87 8.45
C ASP A 119 -4.41 -16.78 9.71
N LYS A 120 -5.33 -15.81 9.78
CA LYS A 120 -6.21 -15.59 10.93
C LYS A 120 -7.40 -16.54 10.97
N TYR A 121 -8.05 -16.77 9.83
CA TYR A 121 -9.30 -17.53 9.75
C TYR A 121 -9.12 -18.96 9.24
N LYS A 122 -7.92 -19.31 8.74
CA LYS A 122 -7.57 -20.63 8.18
C LYS A 122 -8.63 -21.12 7.18
N ASN A 123 -9.08 -20.21 6.32
CA ASN A 123 -10.16 -20.46 5.38
C ASN A 123 -9.85 -19.80 4.02
N ASP A 124 -9.48 -20.64 3.06
CA ASP A 124 -9.10 -20.23 1.70
C ASP A 124 -10.26 -19.60 0.94
N THR A 125 -11.49 -20.03 1.20
CA THR A 125 -12.69 -19.48 0.58
C THR A 125 -12.88 -18.02 0.97
N VAL A 126 -12.69 -17.68 2.25
CA VAL A 126 -12.77 -16.30 2.74
C VAL A 126 -11.68 -15.44 2.09
N ALA A 127 -10.44 -15.94 2.04
CA ALA A 127 -9.33 -15.23 1.41
C ALA A 127 -9.58 -14.99 -0.10
N THR A 128 -10.11 -15.99 -0.79
CA THR A 128 -10.44 -15.94 -2.22
C THR A 128 -11.59 -14.96 -2.51
N LEU A 129 -12.68 -15.04 -1.75
CA LEU A 129 -13.82 -14.13 -1.88
C LEU A 129 -13.41 -12.69 -1.62
N PHE A 130 -12.60 -12.45 -0.59
CA PHE A 130 -12.04 -11.12 -0.32
C PHE A 130 -11.17 -10.63 -1.48
N TYR A 131 -10.25 -11.46 -1.98
CA TYR A 131 -9.38 -11.10 -3.08
C TYR A 131 -10.18 -10.70 -4.33
N ASN A 132 -11.23 -11.46 -4.65
CA ASN A 132 -12.12 -11.15 -5.76
C ASN A 132 -12.89 -9.85 -5.52
N ALA A 133 -13.52 -9.69 -4.35
CA ALA A 133 -14.28 -8.50 -3.98
C ALA A 133 -13.43 -7.22 -4.11
N SER A 134 -12.20 -7.24 -3.58
CA SER A 134 -11.29 -6.09 -3.55
C SER A 134 -10.91 -5.55 -4.94
N ARG A 135 -10.96 -6.40 -5.98
CA ARG A 135 -10.53 -6.07 -7.34
C ARG A 135 -11.67 -5.72 -8.29
N THR A 136 -12.92 -5.83 -7.83
CA THR A 136 -14.10 -5.53 -8.64
C THR A 136 -14.13 -4.06 -9.05
N TYR A 137 -14.62 -3.80 -10.27
CA TYR A 137 -14.89 -2.45 -10.76
C TYR A 137 -16.36 -2.05 -10.65
N ARG A 138 -17.26 -3.03 -10.44
CA ARG A 138 -18.70 -2.83 -10.39
C ARG A 138 -19.20 -3.01 -8.97
N GLU A 139 -19.99 -2.05 -8.51
CA GLU A 139 -20.56 -2.09 -7.17
C GLU A 139 -21.49 -3.29 -6.97
N SER A 140 -22.28 -3.66 -7.97
CA SER A 140 -23.13 -4.86 -7.91
C SER A 140 -22.33 -6.13 -7.62
N THR A 141 -21.22 -6.34 -8.31
CA THR A 141 -20.32 -7.49 -8.12
C THR A 141 -19.64 -7.43 -6.75
N PHE A 142 -19.26 -6.23 -6.29
CA PHE A 142 -18.72 -6.06 -4.94
C PHE A 142 -19.75 -6.46 -3.88
N LEU A 143 -20.98 -5.95 -3.97
CA LEU A 143 -22.05 -6.21 -3.01
C LEU A 143 -22.42 -7.69 -2.95
N GLU A 144 -22.42 -8.38 -4.09
CA GLU A 144 -22.62 -9.83 -4.15
C GLU A 144 -21.52 -10.58 -3.37
N ALA A 145 -20.25 -10.34 -3.71
CA ALA A 145 -19.13 -10.97 -3.00
C ALA A 145 -19.09 -10.59 -1.51
N TRP A 146 -19.45 -9.34 -1.18
CA TRP A 146 -19.51 -8.85 0.18
C TRP A 146 -20.61 -9.53 1.00
N ARG A 147 -21.79 -9.77 0.43
CA ARG A 147 -22.85 -10.57 1.07
C ARG A 147 -22.37 -11.98 1.40
N HIS A 148 -21.66 -12.62 0.49
CA HIS A 148 -21.07 -13.94 0.76
C HIS A 148 -20.04 -13.89 1.89
N LEU A 149 -19.18 -12.88 1.94
CA LEU A 149 -18.22 -12.67 3.04
C LEU A 149 -18.90 -12.45 4.39
N LEU A 150 -19.97 -11.65 4.43
CA LEU A 150 -20.75 -11.40 5.65
C LEU A 150 -21.50 -12.63 6.16
N ALA A 151 -21.83 -13.58 5.28
CA ALA A 151 -22.53 -14.81 5.64
C ALA A 151 -21.64 -15.79 6.44
N PHE A 152 -20.31 -15.61 6.46
CA PHE A 152 -19.43 -16.46 7.25
C PHE A 152 -19.55 -16.12 8.75
N PRO A 153 -19.88 -17.09 9.63
CA PRO A 153 -20.05 -16.86 11.06
C PRO A 153 -18.73 -16.65 11.82
N ASN A 154 -17.59 -16.56 11.13
CA ASN A 154 -16.26 -16.45 11.72
C ASN A 154 -15.84 -15.00 12.02
N GLY A 155 -16.68 -14.01 11.72
CA GLY A 155 -16.38 -12.60 11.96
C GLY A 155 -15.36 -11.97 10.98
N SER A 156 -15.04 -12.65 9.89
CA SER A 156 -14.16 -12.12 8.82
C SER A 156 -14.75 -10.85 8.17
N GLY A 157 -16.06 -10.83 7.92
CA GLY A 157 -16.78 -9.67 7.41
C GLY A 157 -16.67 -8.44 8.34
N LYS A 158 -16.88 -8.63 9.65
CA LYS A 158 -16.71 -7.57 10.65
C LYS A 158 -15.26 -7.04 10.65
N TYR A 159 -14.29 -7.95 10.67
CA TYR A 159 -12.88 -7.57 10.60
C TYR A 159 -12.54 -6.72 9.36
N LEU A 160 -13.05 -7.10 8.19
CA LEU A 160 -12.84 -6.34 6.95
C LEU A 160 -13.53 -4.97 6.95
N ASN A 161 -14.68 -4.87 7.62
CA ASN A 161 -15.37 -3.61 7.82
C ASN A 161 -14.59 -2.69 8.76
N ASP A 162 -14.07 -3.22 9.88
CA ASP A 162 -13.25 -2.48 10.85
C ASP A 162 -11.92 -2.00 10.24
N VAL A 163 -11.39 -2.72 9.25
CA VAL A 163 -10.24 -2.28 8.45
C VAL A 163 -10.58 -1.04 7.61
N GLY A 164 -11.84 -0.89 7.19
CA GLY A 164 -12.34 0.20 6.35
C GLY A 164 -12.34 -0.16 4.86
N ILE A 165 -13.53 -0.38 4.29
CA ILE A 165 -13.74 -0.85 2.91
C ILE A 165 -13.02 0.03 1.87
N ALA A 166 -13.07 1.36 2.04
CA ALA A 166 -12.44 2.31 1.13
C ALA A 166 -10.90 2.16 1.05
N ARG A 167 -10.26 1.51 2.03
CA ARG A 167 -8.80 1.34 2.06
C ARG A 167 -8.31 0.14 1.26
N TRP A 168 -9.18 -0.81 0.91
CA TRP A 168 -8.77 -2.03 0.22
C TRP A 168 -9.65 -2.36 -0.99
N SER A 169 -10.86 -1.80 -1.09
CA SER A 169 -11.77 -2.05 -2.20
C SER A 169 -11.53 -1.07 -3.33
N ARG A 170 -11.32 -1.60 -4.54
CA ARG A 170 -11.13 -0.78 -5.74
C ARG A 170 -12.35 0.07 -6.08
N VAL A 171 -13.56 -0.46 -5.93
CA VAL A 171 -14.80 0.27 -6.28
C VAL A 171 -15.13 1.39 -5.28
N HIS A 172 -14.62 1.32 -4.06
CA HIS A 172 -14.86 2.33 -3.01
C HIS A 172 -13.63 3.20 -2.70
N CYS A 173 -12.53 3.04 -3.44
CA CYS A 173 -11.35 3.88 -3.31
C CYS A 173 -11.58 5.20 -4.05
N LEU A 174 -11.74 6.30 -3.30
CA LEU A 174 -12.09 7.64 -3.81
C LEU A 174 -10.90 8.43 -4.40
N GLY A 175 -9.77 7.77 -4.69
CA GLY A 175 -8.51 8.42 -5.08
C GLY A 175 -8.10 8.20 -6.54
N ARG A 176 -9.04 8.28 -7.50
CA ARG A 176 -8.75 8.28 -8.94
C ARG A 176 -9.27 9.55 -9.59
#